data_AF-A0A1Q5XLK2-F1
#
_entry.id   AF-A0A1Q5XLK2-F1
#
_cell.length_a   1.000
_cell.length_b   1.000
_cell.length_c   1.000
_cell.angle_alpha   90.00
_cell.angle_beta   90.00
_cell.angle_gamma   90.00
#
_symmetry.space_group_name_H-M   'P 1'
#
loop_
_entity.id
_entity.type
_entity.pdbx_description
1 polymer ?
#
loop_
_entity_poly.entity_id
_entity_poly.type
_entity_poly.pdbx_seq_one_letter_code
_entity_poly.pdbx_strand_id
1 'polypeptide(L)'
;MKITIFGASGTVGRYVLEEAISRGHHVVAATRSGNILSTNPFVEHFTVNYDELADIERAIATSDAVLILFAGSGGVAKSTATIIQAMKNQHIKRLELLTAFGTSPEARKQLGPLTKLALLPFSFMFGEMPTQNKMVNESGLNYTIVMPPWITYEEGKTPYKHGDFKSKSAIGKIRRVNLADFIINNPEQNAYIGESVYIQE
;
A
#
# COMPACT_ATOMS: atom_id res chain seq x y z
N MET A 1 -11.61 -13.30 1.71
CA MET A 1 -11.90 -11.86 1.85
C MET A 1 -12.16 -11.25 0.49
N LYS A 2 -12.95 -10.18 0.42
CA LYS A 2 -13.06 -9.29 -0.73
C LYS A 2 -12.17 -8.07 -0.50
N ILE A 3 -11.23 -7.81 -1.41
CA ILE A 3 -10.19 -6.80 -1.27
C ILE A 3 -10.29 -5.81 -2.44
N THR A 4 -10.41 -4.51 -2.18
CA THR A 4 -10.24 -3.49 -3.23
C THR A 4 -8.80 -3.06 -3.30
N ILE A 5 -8.20 -3.13 -4.48
CA ILE A 5 -6.83 -2.70 -4.74
C ILE A 5 -6.85 -1.47 -5.64
N PHE A 6 -6.56 -0.32 -5.05
CA PHE A 6 -6.27 0.88 -5.83
C PHE A 6 -4.81 0.91 -6.25
N GLY A 7 -4.55 1.12 -7.54
CA GLY A 7 -3.21 1.01 -8.11
C GLY A 7 -2.83 -0.42 -8.52
N ALA A 8 -3.81 -1.29 -8.74
CA ALA A 8 -3.62 -2.69 -9.13
C ALA A 8 -2.78 -2.89 -10.41
N SER A 9 -2.79 -1.91 -11.34
CA SER A 9 -2.00 -1.98 -12.58
C SER A 9 -0.53 -1.60 -12.42
N GLY A 10 -0.14 -1.07 -11.26
CA GLY A 10 1.20 -0.54 -10.98
C GLY A 10 2.25 -1.61 -10.68
N THR A 11 3.48 -1.14 -10.46
CA THR A 11 4.67 -1.99 -10.28
C THR A 11 4.51 -3.02 -9.17
N VAL A 12 3.97 -2.63 -8.01
CA VAL A 12 3.68 -3.54 -6.89
C VAL A 12 2.27 -4.13 -7.01
N GLY A 13 1.30 -3.33 -7.47
CA GLY A 13 -0.11 -3.71 -7.51
C GLY A 13 -0.39 -5.01 -8.27
N ARG A 14 0.31 -5.27 -9.37
CA ARG A 14 0.14 -6.53 -10.13
C ARG A 14 0.54 -7.76 -9.31
N TYR A 15 1.62 -7.66 -8.52
CA TYR A 15 2.07 -8.75 -7.67
C TYR A 15 1.12 -8.97 -6.50
N VAL A 16 0.58 -7.89 -5.93
CA VAL A 16 -0.42 -7.96 -4.86
C VAL A 16 -1.73 -8.57 -5.38
N LEU A 17 -2.15 -8.22 -6.60
CA LEU A 17 -3.32 -8.83 -7.26
C LEU A 17 -3.12 -10.33 -7.43
N GLU A 18 -2.02 -10.77 -8.02
CA GLU A 18 -1.73 -12.20 -8.22
C GLU A 18 -1.60 -12.96 -6.90
N GLU A 19 -0.92 -12.37 -5.90
CA GLU A 19 -0.81 -12.97 -4.57
C GLU A 19 -2.19 -13.15 -3.93
N ALA A 20 -3.05 -12.13 -3.99
CA ALA A 20 -4.39 -12.19 -3.45
C ALA A 20 -5.25 -13.29 -4.11
N ILE A 21 -5.18 -13.39 -5.44
CA ILE A 21 -5.89 -14.43 -6.19
C ILE A 21 -5.37 -15.82 -5.81
N SER A 22 -4.05 -15.98 -5.69
CA SER A 22 -3.43 -17.27 -5.35
C SER A 22 -3.84 -17.79 -3.98
N ARG A 23 -4.22 -16.89 -3.06
CA ARG A 23 -4.75 -17.22 -1.72
C ARG A 23 -6.27 -17.37 -1.68
N GLY A 24 -6.95 -17.24 -2.82
CA GLY A 24 -8.40 -17.41 -2.93
C GLY A 24 -9.22 -16.18 -2.51
N HIS A 25 -8.63 -14.99 -2.51
CA HIS A 25 -9.39 -13.76 -2.28
C HIS A 25 -10.15 -13.33 -3.54
N HIS A 26 -11.29 -12.68 -3.31
CA HIS A 26 -11.97 -11.91 -4.36
C HIS A 26 -11.36 -10.51 -4.40
N VAL A 27 -11.08 -10.01 -5.60
CA VAL A 27 -10.37 -8.74 -5.77
C VAL A 27 -11.16 -7.78 -6.65
N VAL A 28 -11.38 -6.57 -6.17
CA VAL A 28 -11.78 -5.43 -7.00
C VAL A 28 -10.52 -4.69 -7.43
N ALA A 29 -10.13 -4.86 -8.69
CA ALA A 29 -8.96 -4.20 -9.27
C ALA A 29 -9.34 -2.80 -9.79
N ALA A 30 -9.16 -1.79 -8.95
CA ALA A 30 -9.56 -0.42 -9.24
C ALA A 30 -8.44 0.37 -9.97
N THR A 31 -8.72 0.78 -11.21
CA THR A 31 -7.75 1.50 -12.06
C THR A 31 -8.39 2.68 -12.79
N ARG A 32 -7.60 3.68 -13.21
CA ARG A 32 -8.13 4.83 -13.98
C ARG A 32 -8.53 4.45 -15.40
N SER A 33 -7.80 3.53 -16.03
CA SER A 33 -7.96 3.21 -17.46
C SER A 33 -8.90 2.04 -17.74
N GLY A 34 -9.36 1.32 -16.70
CA GLY A 34 -10.24 0.17 -16.86
C GLY A 34 -9.56 -1.04 -17.51
N ASN A 35 -8.23 -1.12 -17.46
CA ASN A 35 -7.51 -2.23 -18.10
C ASN A 35 -7.90 -3.57 -17.46
N ILE A 36 -8.12 -4.58 -18.29
CA ILE A 36 -8.27 -5.96 -17.84
C ILE A 36 -6.88 -6.45 -17.43
N LEU A 37 -6.70 -6.65 -16.12
CA LEU A 37 -5.42 -7.07 -15.53
C LEU A 37 -5.27 -8.58 -15.40
N SER A 38 -6.39 -9.31 -15.40
CA SER A 38 -6.47 -10.75 -15.23
C SER A 38 -7.79 -11.24 -15.80
N THR A 39 -7.84 -12.49 -16.28
CA THR A 39 -9.08 -13.16 -16.70
C THR A 39 -9.64 -14.09 -15.62
N ASN A 40 -9.03 -14.08 -14.43
CA ASN A 40 -9.47 -14.92 -13.32
C ASN A 40 -10.88 -14.48 -12.84
N PRO A 41 -11.81 -15.43 -12.61
CA PRO A 41 -13.19 -15.11 -12.21
C PRO A 41 -13.31 -14.45 -10.84
N PHE A 42 -12.27 -14.47 -10.01
CA PHE A 42 -12.24 -13.77 -8.73
C PHE A 42 -11.81 -12.31 -8.84
N VAL A 43 -11.55 -11.80 -10.05
CA VAL A 43 -11.16 -10.41 -10.30
C VAL A 43 -12.29 -9.64 -10.95
N GLU A 44 -12.74 -8.60 -10.27
CA GLU A 44 -13.66 -7.59 -10.77
C GLU A 44 -12.86 -6.34 -11.18
N HIS A 45 -12.84 -5.96 -12.45
CA HIS A 45 -12.18 -4.74 -12.91
C HIS A 45 -13.11 -3.54 -12.73
N PHE A 46 -12.64 -2.52 -12.01
CA PHE A 46 -13.42 -1.31 -11.77
C PHE A 46 -12.66 -0.09 -12.29
N THR A 47 -13.27 0.63 -13.24
CA THR A 47 -12.75 1.93 -13.68
C THR A 47 -13.16 2.98 -12.66
N VAL A 48 -12.18 3.61 -12.02
CA VAL A 48 -12.42 4.60 -10.97
C VAL A 48 -11.90 5.97 -11.38
N ASN A 49 -12.76 6.98 -11.31
CA ASN A 49 -12.31 8.36 -11.19
C ASN A 49 -12.05 8.68 -9.72
N TYR A 50 -10.78 8.89 -9.36
CA TYR A 50 -10.40 9.17 -7.97
C TYR A 50 -10.84 10.55 -7.46
N ASP A 51 -11.29 11.42 -8.35
CA ASP A 51 -11.88 12.71 -7.99
C ASP A 51 -13.38 12.59 -7.65
N GLU A 52 -14.01 11.45 -7.97
CA GLU A 52 -15.43 11.20 -7.75
C GLU A 52 -15.64 10.25 -6.56
N LEU A 53 -16.20 10.77 -5.47
CA LEU A 53 -16.46 9.98 -4.26
C LEU A 53 -17.36 8.77 -4.55
N ALA A 54 -18.39 8.95 -5.37
CA ALA A 54 -19.35 7.89 -5.72
C ALA A 54 -18.69 6.73 -6.48
N ASP A 55 -17.64 6.99 -7.29
CA ASP A 55 -16.90 5.93 -7.98
C ASP A 55 -16.11 5.08 -6.99
N ILE A 56 -15.45 5.73 -6.03
CA ILE A 56 -14.69 5.05 -4.97
C ILE A 56 -15.64 4.25 -4.08
N GLU A 57 -16.78 4.84 -3.68
CA GLU A 57 -17.81 4.17 -2.89
C GLU A 57 -18.33 2.90 -3.59
N ARG A 58 -18.59 2.95 -4.90
CA ARG A 58 -18.98 1.75 -5.65
C ARG A 58 -17.86 0.71 -5.71
N ALA A 59 -16.61 1.14 -5.88
CA ALA A 59 -15.46 0.24 -5.95
C ALA A 59 -15.17 -0.51 -4.63
N ILE A 60 -15.58 0.04 -3.48
CA ILE A 60 -15.30 -0.56 -2.16
C ILE A 60 -16.54 -1.17 -1.49
N ALA A 61 -17.74 -1.04 -2.07
CA ALA A 61 -19.04 -1.35 -1.45
C ALA A 61 -19.18 -2.70 -0.74
N THR A 62 -18.35 -3.68 -1.09
CA THR A 62 -18.42 -5.06 -0.57
C THR A 62 -17.07 -5.53 -0.03
N SER A 63 -16.15 -4.60 0.24
CA SER A 63 -14.76 -4.91 0.56
C SER A 63 -14.55 -5.05 2.07
N ASP A 64 -13.87 -6.12 2.45
CA ASP A 64 -13.40 -6.35 3.81
C ASP A 64 -12.17 -5.48 4.11
N ALA A 65 -11.33 -5.24 3.09
CA ALA A 65 -10.12 -4.45 3.18
C ALA A 65 -9.88 -3.62 1.90
N VAL A 66 -9.27 -2.45 2.08
CA VAL A 66 -8.86 -1.56 0.98
C VAL A 66 -7.34 -1.41 1.00
N LEU A 67 -6.71 -1.54 -0.17
CA LEU A 67 -5.27 -1.35 -0.36
C LEU A 67 -5.03 -0.13 -1.25
N ILE A 68 -4.23 0.83 -0.78
CA ILE A 68 -3.75 1.98 -1.55
C ILE A 68 -2.29 1.72 -1.93
N LEU A 69 -2.06 1.35 -3.19
CA LEU A 69 -0.73 0.95 -3.70
C LEU A 69 -0.11 1.95 -4.67
N PHE A 70 -0.69 3.14 -4.76
CA PHE A 70 -0.14 4.26 -5.52
C PHE A 70 0.48 5.28 -4.55
N ALA A 71 1.67 5.75 -4.88
CA ALA A 71 2.43 6.69 -4.07
C ALA A 71 3.40 7.50 -4.96
N GLY A 72 3.80 8.68 -4.50
CA GLY A 72 4.91 9.45 -5.10
C GLY A 72 4.60 10.27 -6.36
N SER A 73 3.40 10.19 -6.94
CA SER A 73 2.95 11.07 -8.05
C SER A 73 2.04 12.20 -7.55
N GLY A 74 1.80 13.23 -8.37
CA GLY A 74 0.90 14.33 -8.00
C GLY A 74 -0.56 13.89 -7.85
N GLY A 75 -1.25 14.45 -6.84
CA GLY A 75 -2.69 14.24 -6.60
C GLY A 75 -3.05 12.99 -5.78
N VAL A 76 -2.06 12.22 -5.30
CA VAL A 76 -2.30 11.00 -4.53
C VAL A 76 -2.87 11.29 -3.14
N ALA A 77 -2.53 12.41 -2.52
CA ALA A 77 -3.10 12.85 -1.25
C ALA A 77 -4.60 13.14 -1.37
N LYS A 78 -5.01 13.82 -2.45
CA LYS A 78 -6.43 14.07 -2.74
C LYS A 78 -7.19 12.75 -2.90
N SER A 79 -6.67 11.84 -3.74
CA SER A 79 -7.27 10.51 -3.94
C SER A 79 -7.34 9.71 -2.63
N THR A 80 -6.31 9.79 -1.79
CA THR A 80 -6.27 9.12 -0.47
C THR A 80 -7.35 9.68 0.46
N ALA A 81 -7.53 11.00 0.50
CA ALA A 81 -8.59 11.63 1.29
C ALA A 81 -9.98 11.17 0.85
N THR A 82 -10.24 11.12 -0.47
CA THR A 82 -11.53 10.62 -1.00
C THR A 82 -11.76 9.15 -0.64
N ILE A 83 -10.71 8.31 -0.69
CA ILE A 83 -10.79 6.90 -0.28
C ILE A 83 -11.11 6.77 1.21
N ILE A 84 -10.42 7.51 2.08
CA ILE A 84 -10.69 7.52 3.52
C ILE A 84 -12.14 7.95 3.79
N GLN A 85 -12.64 8.97 3.09
CA GLN A 85 -14.03 9.43 3.23
C GLN A 85 -15.03 8.34 2.82
N ALA A 86 -14.84 7.70 1.66
CA ALA A 86 -15.70 6.62 1.21
C ALA A 86 -15.72 5.44 2.19
N MET A 87 -14.54 5.03 2.70
CA MET A 87 -14.43 3.97 3.69
C MET A 87 -15.20 4.29 4.97
N LYS A 88 -15.13 5.54 5.44
CA LYS A 88 -15.89 6.00 6.61
C LYS A 88 -17.39 5.95 6.36
N ASN A 89 -17.85 6.44 5.21
CA ASN A 89 -19.27 6.45 4.83
C ASN A 89 -19.85 5.03 4.78
N GLN A 90 -19.05 4.05 4.38
CA GLN A 90 -19.48 2.65 4.24
C GLN A 90 -19.05 1.75 5.39
N HIS A 91 -18.48 2.32 6.45
CA HIS A 91 -18.01 1.60 7.63
C HIS A 91 -16.96 0.50 7.36
N ILE A 92 -16.18 0.64 6.28
CA ILE A 92 -15.06 -0.26 5.97
C ILE A 92 -13.85 0.21 6.76
N LYS A 93 -13.31 -0.66 7.62
CA LYS A 93 -12.32 -0.26 8.63
C LYS A 93 -10.88 -0.58 8.25
N ARG A 94 -10.63 -1.65 7.48
CA ARG A 94 -9.27 -2.14 7.23
C ARG A 94 -8.63 -1.42 6.03
N LEU A 95 -7.52 -0.73 6.28
CA LEU A 95 -6.77 0.00 5.26
C LEU A 95 -5.29 -0.41 5.26
N GLU A 96 -4.75 -0.79 4.10
CA GLU A 96 -3.30 -0.85 3.88
C GLU A 96 -2.87 0.30 2.99
N LEU A 97 -1.84 1.04 3.40
CA LEU A 97 -1.21 2.07 2.59
C LEU A 97 0.25 1.69 2.30
N LEU A 98 0.63 1.59 1.04
CA LEU A 98 2.03 1.44 0.64
C LEU A 98 2.66 2.81 0.41
N THR A 99 3.74 3.12 1.13
CA THR A 99 4.60 4.27 0.86
C THR A 99 6.06 3.84 0.71
N ALA A 100 6.98 4.45 1.48
CA ALA A 100 8.41 4.16 1.44
C ALA A 100 9.04 4.46 2.79
N PHE A 101 10.08 3.71 3.15
CA PHE A 101 10.85 3.98 4.36
C PHE A 101 11.55 5.33 4.29
N GLY A 102 11.51 6.09 5.39
CA GLY A 102 12.04 7.46 5.46
C GLY A 102 11.03 8.56 5.06
N THR A 103 9.77 8.21 4.80
CA THR A 103 8.68 9.17 4.53
C THR A 103 8.03 9.73 5.80
N SER A 104 8.00 8.98 6.90
CA SER A 104 7.49 9.48 8.19
C SER A 104 8.60 10.09 9.06
N PRO A 105 8.28 11.11 9.89
CA PRO A 105 9.22 11.65 10.88
C PRO A 105 9.80 10.56 11.81
N GLU A 106 8.97 9.59 12.20
CA GLU A 106 9.33 8.46 13.07
C GLU A 106 10.31 7.52 12.38
N ALA A 107 10.08 7.19 11.11
CA ALA A 107 11.03 6.41 10.31
C ALA A 107 12.35 7.16 10.14
N ARG A 108 12.30 8.48 9.92
CA ARG A 108 13.52 9.31 9.84
C ARG A 108 14.29 9.35 11.16
N LYS A 109 13.64 9.31 12.32
CA LYS A 109 14.32 9.20 13.62
C LYS A 109 15.12 7.90 13.75
N GLN A 110 14.67 6.81 13.13
CA GLN A 110 15.36 5.51 13.10
C GLN A 110 16.59 5.50 12.16
N LEU A 111 16.76 6.52 11.31
CA LEU A 111 17.90 6.61 10.39
C LEU A 111 19.11 7.30 11.01
N GLY A 112 20.29 6.73 10.81
CA GLY A 112 21.57 7.37 11.13
C GLY A 112 21.84 8.62 10.27
N PRO A 113 22.71 9.55 10.72
CA PRO A 113 23.00 10.80 10.01
C PRO A 113 23.50 10.62 8.57
N LEU A 114 24.38 9.63 8.34
CA LEU A 114 24.91 9.30 7.00
C LEU A 114 23.80 8.82 6.05
N THR A 115 22.88 7.99 6.55
CA THR A 115 21.75 7.50 5.77
C THR A 115 20.77 8.60 5.41
N LYS A 116 20.52 9.54 6.35
CA LYS A 116 19.70 10.74 6.05
C LYS A 116 20.30 11.58 4.93
N LEU A 117 21.61 11.79 4.96
CA LEU A 117 22.32 12.51 3.90
C LEU A 117 22.23 11.78 2.56
N ALA A 118 22.39 10.45 2.56
CA ALA A 118 22.28 9.63 1.36
C ALA A 118 20.87 9.64 0.73
N LEU A 119 19.81 9.86 1.53
CA LEU A 119 18.43 9.96 1.03
C LEU A 119 18.06 11.36 0.50
N LEU A 120 18.85 12.40 0.81
CA LEU A 120 18.55 13.77 0.41
C LEU A 120 18.34 13.94 -1.11
N PRO A 121 19.16 13.32 -1.99
CA PRO A 121 18.96 13.39 -3.44
C PRO A 121 17.65 12.75 -3.90
N PHE A 122 17.12 11.79 -3.14
CA PHE A 122 15.90 11.04 -3.46
C PHE A 122 14.66 11.64 -2.80
N SER A 123 14.78 12.78 -2.12
CA SER A 123 13.68 13.41 -1.38
C SER A 123 12.49 13.77 -2.28
N PHE A 124 12.73 14.11 -3.54
CA PHE A 124 11.68 14.35 -4.53
C PHE A 124 10.82 13.12 -4.82
N MET A 125 11.38 11.91 -4.69
CA MET A 125 10.65 10.65 -4.93
C MET A 125 9.59 10.39 -3.87
N PHE A 126 9.70 11.01 -2.69
CA PHE A 126 8.72 10.87 -1.63
C PHE A 126 7.43 11.64 -1.93
N GLY A 127 7.44 12.63 -2.82
CA GLY A 127 6.25 13.37 -3.26
C GLY A 127 5.29 13.69 -2.10
N GLU A 128 4.04 13.25 -2.24
CA GLU A 128 2.97 13.44 -1.25
C GLU A 128 2.86 12.30 -0.21
N MET A 129 3.80 11.34 -0.17
CA MET A 129 3.75 10.22 0.78
C MET A 129 3.69 10.65 2.26
N PRO A 130 4.44 11.69 2.71
CA PRO A 130 4.30 12.17 4.09
C PRO A 130 2.88 12.69 4.40
N THR A 131 2.23 13.29 3.41
CA THR A 131 0.84 13.77 3.50
C THR A 131 -0.13 12.59 3.57
N GLN A 132 0.04 11.57 2.72
CA GLN A 132 -0.75 10.32 2.79
C GLN A 132 -0.62 9.65 4.15
N ASN A 133 0.61 9.51 4.66
CA ASN A 133 0.88 8.92 5.96
C ASN A 133 0.14 9.67 7.07
N LYS A 134 0.20 11.00 7.07
CA LYS A 134 -0.52 11.83 8.04
C LYS A 134 -2.04 11.63 7.96
N MET A 135 -2.61 11.70 6.75
CA MET A 135 -4.05 11.53 6.53
C MET A 135 -4.53 10.15 6.99
N VAL A 136 -3.80 9.09 6.68
CA VAL A 136 -4.13 7.72 7.11
C VAL A 136 -3.98 7.57 8.62
N ASN A 137 -2.94 8.13 9.22
CA ASN A 137 -2.73 8.09 10.66
C ASN A 137 -3.88 8.76 11.43
N GLU A 138 -4.30 9.95 10.98
CA GLU A 138 -5.39 10.73 11.58
C GLU A 138 -6.78 10.25 11.15
N SER A 139 -6.88 9.21 10.32
CA SER A 139 -8.17 8.78 9.74
C SER A 139 -9.10 8.12 10.76
N GLY A 140 -8.58 7.48 11.81
CA GLY A 140 -9.35 6.64 12.72
C GLY A 140 -9.75 5.27 12.13
N LEU A 141 -9.20 4.89 10.97
CA LEU A 141 -9.33 3.56 10.39
C LEU A 141 -8.38 2.56 11.05
N ASN A 142 -8.67 1.25 10.90
CA ASN A 142 -7.74 0.18 11.28
C ASN A 142 -6.65 0.05 10.22
N TYR A 143 -5.74 1.03 10.18
CA TYR A 143 -4.77 1.14 9.12
C TYR A 143 -3.48 0.37 9.41
N THR A 144 -2.73 0.03 8.36
CA THR A 144 -1.30 -0.22 8.42
C THR A 144 -0.61 0.54 7.29
N ILE A 145 0.50 1.21 7.59
CA ILE A 145 1.33 1.90 6.58
C ILE A 145 2.57 1.04 6.31
N VAL A 146 2.66 0.42 5.14
CA VAL A 146 3.79 -0.40 4.72
C VAL A 146 4.87 0.48 4.11
N MET A 147 6.06 0.46 4.70
CA MET A 147 7.19 1.31 4.36
C MET A 147 8.41 0.46 3.95
N PRO A 148 8.45 -0.06 2.71
CA PRO A 148 9.60 -0.82 2.23
C PRO A 148 10.82 0.10 1.98
N PRO A 149 12.05 -0.47 1.95
CA PRO A 149 13.24 0.19 1.43
C PRO A 149 13.23 0.07 -0.11
N TRP A 150 14.35 -0.31 -0.73
CA TRP A 150 14.41 -0.43 -2.18
C TRP A 150 13.63 -1.64 -2.69
N ILE A 151 12.68 -1.38 -3.60
CA ILE A 151 11.87 -2.43 -4.22
C ILE A 151 12.61 -3.01 -5.43
N THR A 152 12.75 -4.32 -5.47
CA THR A 152 13.59 -5.04 -6.42
C THR A 152 12.77 -6.02 -7.29
N TYR A 153 13.38 -6.55 -8.36
CA TYR A 153 12.68 -7.19 -9.48
C TYR A 153 12.88 -8.72 -9.54
N GLU A 154 13.71 -9.25 -8.66
CA GLU A 154 14.07 -10.64 -8.59
C GLU A 154 12.84 -11.50 -8.28
N GLU A 155 12.75 -12.65 -8.94
CA GLU A 155 11.67 -13.61 -8.79
C GLU A 155 11.89 -14.52 -7.58
N GLY A 156 10.82 -15.23 -7.19
CA GLY A 156 10.84 -16.19 -6.09
C GLY A 156 10.79 -15.54 -4.71
N LYS A 157 9.99 -16.13 -3.82
CA LYS A 157 9.90 -15.70 -2.42
C LYS A 157 11.15 -16.10 -1.65
N THR A 158 11.57 -15.25 -0.74
CA THR A 158 12.68 -15.49 0.20
C THR A 158 12.26 -15.08 1.60
N PRO A 159 12.91 -15.58 2.66
CA PRO A 159 12.66 -15.06 4.00
C PRO A 159 12.86 -13.55 4.05
N TYR A 160 11.97 -12.86 4.75
CA TYR A 160 12.01 -11.42 4.98
C TYR A 160 11.61 -11.12 6.43
N LYS A 161 11.96 -9.92 6.90
CA LYS A 161 11.67 -9.42 8.24
C LYS A 161 10.77 -8.21 8.15
N HIS A 162 9.88 -8.04 9.13
CA HIS A 162 8.99 -6.89 9.22
C HIS A 162 8.80 -6.44 10.67
N GLY A 163 8.32 -5.21 10.86
CA GLY A 163 8.04 -4.65 12.19
C GLY A 163 9.28 -4.05 12.86
N ASP A 164 9.45 -4.33 14.16
CA ASP A 164 10.54 -3.79 14.95
C ASP A 164 11.67 -4.80 15.16
N PHE A 165 12.68 -4.73 14.29
CA PHE A 165 13.91 -5.52 14.40
C PHE A 165 15.15 -4.62 14.30
N LYS A 166 16.27 -5.08 14.88
CA LYS A 166 17.56 -4.38 14.80
C LYS A 166 18.10 -4.37 13.37
N SER A 167 18.84 -3.33 12.99
CA SER A 167 19.51 -3.20 11.68
C SER A 167 18.61 -2.88 10.49
N LYS A 168 17.51 -2.14 10.70
CA LYS A 168 16.72 -1.56 9.60
C LYS A 168 17.59 -0.63 8.76
N SER A 169 17.46 -0.71 7.43
CA SER A 169 18.33 0.02 6.52
C SER A 169 17.57 0.69 5.38
N ALA A 170 17.76 1.99 5.18
CA ALA A 170 17.18 2.65 4.01
C ALA A 170 17.74 2.15 2.68
N ILE A 171 18.92 1.51 2.69
CA ILE A 171 19.51 0.83 1.53
C ILE A 171 19.23 -0.68 1.51
N GLY A 172 18.37 -1.16 2.42
CA GLY A 172 17.84 -2.51 2.37
C GLY A 172 17.06 -2.76 1.08
N LYS A 173 16.72 -4.02 0.83
CA LYS A 173 15.99 -4.44 -0.36
C LYS A 173 14.81 -5.30 0.03
N ILE A 174 13.79 -5.27 -0.80
CA ILE A 174 12.67 -6.20 -0.75
C ILE A 174 12.21 -6.48 -2.17
N ARG A 175 12.03 -7.75 -2.53
CA ARG A 175 11.44 -8.14 -3.80
C ARG A 175 9.95 -7.87 -3.78
N ARG A 176 9.39 -7.53 -4.94
CA ARG A 176 7.94 -7.31 -5.06
C ARG A 176 7.10 -8.51 -4.66
N VAL A 177 7.57 -9.73 -4.90
CA VAL A 177 6.87 -10.96 -4.50
C VAL A 177 6.76 -11.08 -2.98
N ASN A 178 7.81 -10.73 -2.23
CA ASN A 178 7.80 -10.74 -0.77
C ASN A 178 7.00 -9.56 -0.20
N LEU A 179 7.09 -8.39 -0.84
CA LEU A 179 6.28 -7.24 -0.47
C LEU A 179 4.78 -7.51 -0.67
N ALA A 180 4.41 -8.17 -1.78
CA ALA A 180 3.04 -8.56 -2.07
C ALA A 180 2.51 -9.59 -1.07
N ASP A 181 3.34 -10.61 -0.77
CA ASP A 181 3.08 -11.61 0.27
C ASP A 181 2.75 -10.95 1.62
N PHE A 182 3.56 -9.98 2.06
CA PHE A 182 3.32 -9.25 3.30
C PHE A 182 2.04 -8.39 3.25
N ILE A 183 1.83 -7.64 2.17
CA ILE A 183 0.67 -6.75 2.00
C ILE A 183 -0.65 -7.53 2.05
N ILE A 184 -0.68 -8.78 1.58
CA ILE A 184 -1.88 -9.64 1.68
C ILE A 184 -1.96 -10.36 3.02
N ASN A 185 -0.85 -10.86 3.56
CA ASN A 185 -0.84 -11.52 4.85
C ASN A 185 -1.31 -10.61 6.00
N ASN A 186 -0.97 -9.31 5.94
CA ASN A 186 -1.27 -8.36 6.99
C ASN A 186 -2.79 -8.17 7.26
N PRO A 187 -3.63 -7.85 6.26
CA PRO A 187 -5.09 -7.77 6.46
C PRO A 187 -5.75 -9.13 6.76
N GLU A 188 -5.17 -10.26 6.33
CA GLU A 188 -5.67 -11.58 6.73
C GLU A 188 -5.53 -11.83 8.23
N GLN A 189 -4.39 -11.42 8.81
CA GLN A 189 -4.07 -11.65 10.22
C GLN A 189 -4.53 -10.49 11.14
N ASN A 190 -5.08 -9.41 10.58
CA ASN A 190 -5.35 -8.16 11.30
C ASN A 190 -4.13 -7.65 12.07
N ALA A 191 -2.94 -7.81 11.50
CA ALA A 191 -1.69 -7.41 12.13
C ALA A 191 -1.40 -5.90 11.92
N TYR A 192 -0.55 -5.36 12.79
CA TYR A 192 0.01 -4.00 12.69
C TYR A 192 -1.03 -2.87 12.58
N ILE A 193 -2.18 -3.02 13.23
CA ILE A 193 -3.23 -2.00 13.26
C ILE A 193 -2.71 -0.75 13.98
N GLY A 194 -2.80 0.40 13.32
CA GLY A 194 -2.32 1.68 13.83
C GLY A 194 -0.82 1.89 13.69
N GLU A 195 -0.12 1.02 12.94
CA GLU A 195 1.34 1.05 12.86
C GLU A 195 1.86 1.42 11.45
N SER A 196 3.05 1.99 11.43
CA SER A 196 3.86 2.12 10.20
C SER A 196 4.98 1.08 10.24
N VAL A 197 4.93 0.12 9.32
CA VAL A 197 5.73 -1.10 9.35
C VAL A 197 6.84 -1.04 8.32
N TYR A 198 8.07 -1.26 8.77
CA TYR A 198 9.22 -1.47 7.89
C TYR A 198 9.35 -2.95 7.53
N ILE A 199 9.72 -3.24 6.28
CA ILE A 199 9.89 -4.61 5.75
C ILE A 199 11.18 -4.70 4.92
N GLN A 200 12.01 -5.73 5.11
CA GLN A 200 13.20 -5.97 4.30
C GLN A 200 13.51 -7.47 4.19
N GLU A 201 14.29 -7.87 3.19
CA GLU A 201 14.98 -9.18 3.15
C GLU A 201 16.14 -9.27 4.14
#